data_AF-A0A7C7JYK5-F1
#
_entry.id   AF-A0A7C7JYK5-F1
#
_cell.length_a   1.000
_cell.length_b   1.000
_cell.length_c   1.000
_cell.angle_alpha   90.00
_cell.angle_beta   90.00
_cell.angle_gamma   90.00
#
_symmetry.space_group_name_H-M   'P 1'
#
loop_
_entity.id
_entity.type
_entity.pdbx_description
1 polymer ?
#
loop_
_entity_poly.entity_id
_entity_poly.type
_entity_poly.pdbx_seq_one_letter_code
_entity_poly.pdbx_strand_id
1 'polypeptide(L)'
;SAATLPVTMERVEEHLGVDKEVSGFVLPVGATVNMDGTSLYQGIAAVFIMQVIWPEGLTFTNQIVIILTALLASIGSAAVPSAGMVMLVIVLESIGFPAELLPIGLALIFAVDRPLDMCRTVVNVTGDATVSMLVAKSLDKLHEPHPKEWDDNYENVK
;
A
#
# COMPACT_ATOMS: atom_id res chain seq x y z
N SER A 1 5.68 4.34 0.19
CA SER A 1 6.19 3.70 -1.04
C SER A 1 7.01 4.63 -1.91
N ALA A 2 6.54 5.83 -2.29
CA ALA A 2 7.30 6.70 -3.20
C ALA A 2 8.73 7.04 -2.73
N ALA A 3 8.91 7.39 -1.45
CA ALA A 3 10.24 7.71 -0.90
C ALA A 3 11.20 6.50 -0.87
N THR A 4 10.68 5.27 -0.87
CA THR A 4 11.50 4.05 -0.87
C THR A 4 11.86 3.60 -2.28
N LEU A 5 11.29 4.22 -3.33
CA LEU A 5 11.43 3.79 -4.71
C LEU A 5 12.88 3.63 -5.17
N PRO A 6 13.83 4.55 -4.90
CA PRO A 6 15.22 4.37 -5.31
C PRO A 6 15.86 3.11 -4.70
N VAL A 7 15.60 2.85 -3.42
CA VAL A 7 16.09 1.66 -2.71
C VAL A 7 15.40 0.40 -3.25
N THR A 8 14.10 0.46 -3.54
CA THR A 8 13.38 -0.67 -4.13
C THR A 8 13.92 -1.01 -5.51
N MET A 9 14.20 -0.02 -6.36
CA MET A 9 14.79 -0.24 -7.69
C MET A 9 16.15 -0.93 -7.59
N GLU A 10 17.05 -0.43 -6.74
CA GLU A 10 18.35 -1.06 -6.48
C GLU A 10 18.21 -2.52 -6.04
N ARG A 11 17.34 -2.79 -5.05
CA ARG A 11 17.16 -4.16 -4.52
C ARG A 11 16.54 -5.10 -5.55
N VAL A 12 15.57 -4.62 -6.31
CA VAL A 12 14.91 -5.43 -7.36
C VAL A 12 15.88 -5.72 -8.53
N GLU A 13 16.68 -4.75 -8.92
CA GLU A 13 17.66 -4.93 -10.00
C GLU A 13 18.82 -5.83 -9.58
N GLU A 14 19.43 -5.57 -8.43
CA GLU A 14 20.70 -6.20 -8.06
C GLU A 14 20.51 -7.50 -7.27
N HIS A 15 19.48 -7.58 -6.43
CA HIS A 15 19.28 -8.73 -5.55
C HIS A 15 18.19 -9.68 -6.05
N LEU A 16 17.29 -9.21 -6.92
CA LEU A 16 16.27 -10.06 -7.55
C LEU A 16 16.54 -10.31 -9.05
N GLY A 17 17.52 -9.62 -9.65
CA GLY A 17 17.93 -9.84 -11.04
C GLY A 17 16.94 -9.33 -12.08
N VAL A 18 16.03 -8.42 -11.71
CA VAL A 18 15.07 -7.83 -12.66
C VAL A 18 15.79 -6.84 -13.56
N ASP A 19 15.59 -6.96 -14.88
CA ASP A 19 16.13 -6.02 -15.85
C ASP A 19 15.67 -4.57 -15.61
N LYS A 20 16.58 -3.62 -15.80
CA LYS A 20 16.37 -2.18 -15.61
C LYS A 20 15.20 -1.63 -16.42
N GLU A 21 14.94 -2.19 -17.61
CA GLU A 21 13.83 -1.76 -18.43
C GLU A 21 12.48 -2.09 -17.77
N VAL A 22 12.40 -3.22 -17.06
CA VAL A 22 11.19 -3.66 -16.36
C VAL A 22 11.05 -2.91 -15.03
N SER A 23 12.10 -2.86 -14.21
CA SER A 23 12.07 -2.14 -12.91
C SER A 23 11.78 -0.64 -13.11
N GLY A 24 12.37 -0.04 -14.15
CA GLY A 24 12.22 1.36 -14.55
C GLY A 24 10.81 1.80 -14.89
N PHE A 25 9.94 0.86 -15.26
CA PHE A 25 8.53 1.14 -15.56
C PHE A 25 7.59 0.62 -14.47
N VAL A 26 7.76 -0.65 -14.07
CA VAL A 26 6.81 -1.33 -13.17
C VAL A 26 6.84 -0.72 -11.77
N LEU A 27 8.02 -0.42 -11.22
CA LEU A 27 8.13 0.06 -9.84
C LEU A 27 7.60 1.50 -9.66
N PRO A 28 7.88 2.47 -10.56
CA PRO A 28 7.28 3.80 -10.46
C PRO A 28 5.75 3.80 -10.60
N VAL A 29 5.22 2.97 -11.51
CA VAL A 29 3.76 2.81 -11.66
C VAL A 29 3.17 2.15 -10.42
N GLY A 30 3.77 1.04 -9.96
CA GLY A 30 3.35 0.31 -8.77
C GLY A 30 3.31 1.18 -7.51
N ALA A 31 4.36 1.98 -7.26
CA ALA A 31 4.45 2.84 -6.09
C ALA A 31 3.32 3.89 -5.95
N THR A 32 2.53 4.11 -7.01
CA THR A 32 1.36 5.00 -7.01
C THR A 32 0.04 4.25 -7.12
N VAL A 33 -0.03 3.20 -7.94
CA VAL A 33 -1.28 2.50 -8.26
C VAL A 33 -1.52 1.28 -7.36
N ASN A 34 -0.44 0.59 -6.98
CA ASN A 34 -0.48 -0.67 -6.26
C ASN A 34 -0.42 -0.43 -4.74
N MET A 35 -1.60 -0.14 -4.18
CA MET A 35 -1.78 0.14 -2.77
C MET A 35 -2.58 -0.97 -2.06
N ASP A 36 -2.19 -2.23 -2.26
CA ASP A 36 -2.87 -3.42 -1.69
C ASP A 36 -2.96 -3.40 -0.16
N GLY A 37 -1.89 -3.03 0.53
CA GLY A 37 -1.90 -2.85 1.98
C GLY A 37 -2.87 -1.76 2.41
N THR A 38 -3.01 -0.70 1.61
CA THR A 38 -3.96 0.39 1.88
C THR A 38 -5.39 -0.09 1.72
N SER A 39 -5.74 -0.76 0.61
CA SER A 39 -7.10 -1.24 0.36
C SER A 39 -7.53 -2.29 1.41
N LEU A 40 -6.63 -3.21 1.77
CA LEU A 40 -6.83 -4.16 2.86
C LEU A 40 -7.14 -3.45 4.18
N TYR A 41 -6.33 -2.46 4.55
CA TYR A 41 -6.53 -1.70 5.77
C TYR A 41 -7.86 -0.95 5.77
N GLN A 42 -8.23 -0.31 4.66
CA GLN A 42 -9.51 0.41 4.59
C GLN A 42 -10.68 -0.53 4.83
N GLY A 43 -10.65 -1.72 4.22
CA GLY A 43 -11.67 -2.74 4.43
C GLY A 43 -11.76 -3.18 5.89
N ILE A 44 -10.62 -3.52 6.50
CA ILE A 44 -10.57 -3.96 7.90
C ILE A 44 -10.99 -2.84 8.86
N ALA A 45 -10.50 -1.62 8.68
CA ALA A 45 -10.79 -0.49 9.54
C ALA A 45 -12.28 -0.09 9.46
N ALA A 46 -12.86 -0.04 8.26
CA ALA A 46 -14.28 0.28 8.07
C ALA A 46 -15.17 -0.79 8.74
N VAL A 47 -14.90 -2.08 8.50
CA VAL A 47 -15.65 -3.18 9.13
C VAL A 47 -15.50 -3.14 10.65
N PHE A 48 -14.29 -2.91 11.16
CA PHE A 48 -14.05 -2.79 12.61
C PHE A 48 -14.85 -1.64 13.22
N ILE A 49 -14.81 -0.43 12.63
CA ILE A 49 -15.58 0.72 13.11
C ILE A 49 -17.07 0.37 13.15
N MET A 50 -17.61 -0.19 12.07
CA MET A 50 -19.01 -0.57 12.00
C MET A 50 -19.37 -1.61 13.08
N GLN A 51 -18.54 -2.63 13.29
CA GLN A 51 -18.78 -3.63 14.34
C GLN A 51 -18.86 -3.03 15.74
N VAL A 52 -18.09 -1.96 16.01
CA VAL A 52 -18.01 -1.35 17.35
C VAL A 52 -19.14 -0.33 17.58
N ILE A 53 -19.41 0.55 16.60
CA ILE A 53 -20.30 1.71 16.82
C ILE A 53 -21.52 1.79 15.89
N TRP A 54 -21.60 0.95 14.85
CA TRP A 54 -22.75 0.91 13.93
C TRP A 54 -23.00 -0.50 13.34
N PRO A 55 -23.25 -1.52 14.18
CA PRO A 55 -23.27 -2.92 13.76
C PRO A 55 -24.42 -3.26 12.80
N GLU A 56 -25.56 -2.58 12.92
CA GLU A 56 -26.71 -2.71 12.03
C GLU A 56 -26.39 -2.29 10.59
N GLY A 57 -25.39 -1.41 10.41
CA GLY A 57 -24.90 -0.99 9.10
C GLY A 57 -24.09 -2.07 8.39
N LEU A 58 -23.64 -3.13 9.06
CA LEU A 58 -22.75 -4.18 8.50
C LEU A 58 -23.52 -5.19 7.63
N THR A 59 -24.28 -4.69 6.68
CA THR A 59 -24.98 -5.50 5.68
C THR A 59 -24.00 -6.07 4.64
N PHE A 60 -24.38 -7.16 3.98
CA PHE A 60 -23.59 -7.75 2.90
C PHE A 60 -23.35 -6.75 1.75
N THR A 61 -24.35 -5.94 1.42
CA THR A 61 -24.24 -4.87 0.43
C THR A 61 -23.17 -3.85 0.82
N ASN A 62 -23.18 -3.38 2.08
CA ASN A 62 -22.18 -2.41 2.55
C ASN A 62 -20.77 -2.99 2.53
N GLN A 63 -20.58 -4.28 2.84
CA GLN A 63 -19.29 -4.93 2.73
C GLN A 63 -18.74 -4.94 1.30
N ILE A 64 -19.60 -5.20 0.29
CA ILE A 64 -19.20 -5.12 -1.12
C ILE A 64 -18.81 -3.70 -1.50
N VAL A 65 -19.63 -2.70 -1.09
CA VAL A 65 -19.35 -1.29 -1.37
C VAL A 65 -18.01 -0.87 -0.75
N ILE A 66 -17.73 -1.26 0.51
CA ILE A 66 -16.45 -1.00 1.18
C ILE A 66 -15.28 -1.53 0.35
N ILE A 67 -15.34 -2.79 -0.09
CA ILE A 67 -14.27 -3.42 -0.88
C ILE A 67 -14.03 -2.65 -2.18
N LEU A 68 -15.11 -2.33 -2.91
CA LEU A 68 -15.02 -1.63 -4.19
C LEU A 68 -14.51 -0.19 -4.01
N THR A 69 -15.05 0.55 -3.04
CA THR A 69 -14.61 1.93 -2.77
C THR A 69 -13.17 1.95 -2.27
N ALA A 70 -12.77 1.04 -1.37
CA ALA A 70 -11.40 0.95 -0.88
C ALA A 70 -10.40 0.67 -2.02
N LEU A 71 -10.73 -0.25 -2.93
CA LEU A 71 -9.90 -0.57 -4.10
C LEU A 71 -9.78 0.62 -5.06
N LEU A 72 -10.89 1.29 -5.36
CA LEU A 72 -10.87 2.44 -6.26
C LEU A 72 -10.14 3.64 -5.64
N ALA A 73 -10.35 3.89 -4.35
CA ALA A 73 -9.69 4.96 -3.62
C ALA A 73 -8.18 4.71 -3.51
N SER A 74 -7.75 3.46 -3.36
CA SER A 74 -6.33 3.12 -3.22
C SER A 74 -5.53 3.38 -4.51
N ILE A 75 -6.17 3.33 -5.69
CA ILE A 75 -5.54 3.69 -6.97
C ILE A 75 -5.37 5.22 -7.10
N GLY A 76 -6.35 5.99 -6.60
CA GLY A 76 -6.40 7.44 -6.74
C GLY A 76 -5.66 8.23 -5.66
N SER A 77 -5.14 7.57 -4.63
CA SER A 77 -4.46 8.25 -3.53
C SER A 77 -3.03 8.63 -3.91
N ALA A 78 -2.69 9.91 -3.75
CA ALA A 78 -1.28 10.30 -3.76
C ALA A 78 -0.54 9.60 -2.61
N ALA A 79 0.73 9.26 -2.82
CA ALA A 79 1.60 8.65 -1.82
C ALA A 79 2.01 9.69 -0.75
N VAL A 80 1.06 10.16 0.06
CA VAL A 80 1.25 11.17 1.11
C VAL A 80 1.10 10.50 2.48
N PRO A 81 2.03 10.74 3.44
CA PRO A 81 1.90 10.24 4.80
C PRO A 81 0.57 10.65 5.44
N SER A 82 -0.06 9.74 6.20
CA SER A 82 -1.37 9.95 6.85
C SER A 82 -2.57 10.16 5.90
N ALA A 83 -2.42 9.94 4.58
CA ALA A 83 -3.55 9.95 3.64
C ALA A 83 -4.58 8.84 3.91
N GLY A 84 -4.18 7.79 4.63
CA GLY A 84 -5.04 6.66 5.00
C GLY A 84 -6.29 7.08 5.79
N MET A 85 -6.19 8.09 6.67
CA MET A 85 -7.34 8.56 7.46
C MET A 85 -8.36 9.32 6.60
N VAL A 86 -7.90 10.11 5.63
CA VAL A 86 -8.79 10.83 4.70
C VAL A 86 -9.52 9.84 3.78
N MET A 87 -8.81 8.82 3.29
CA MET A 87 -9.44 7.74 2.51
C MET A 87 -10.50 6.98 3.31
N LEU A 88 -10.29 6.77 4.61
CA LEU A 88 -11.25 6.07 5.46
C LEU A 88 -12.58 6.83 5.57
N VAL A 89 -12.53 8.17 5.57
CA VAL A 89 -13.73 9.01 5.50
C VAL A 89 -14.50 8.73 4.22
N ILE A 90 -13.84 8.72 3.06
CA ILE A 90 -14.46 8.46 1.76
C ILE A 90 -15.13 7.07 1.74
N VAL A 91 -14.47 6.05 2.30
CA VAL A 91 -15.01 4.68 2.37
C VAL A 91 -16.22 4.58 3.29
N LEU A 92 -16.21 5.26 4.44
CA LEU A 92 -17.35 5.27 5.36
C LEU A 92 -18.53 6.08 4.79
N GLU A 93 -18.27 7.22 4.15
CA GLU A 93 -19.30 8.02 3.50
C GLU A 93 -19.99 7.26 2.34
N SER A 94 -19.26 6.41 1.61
CA SER A 94 -19.82 5.67 0.46
C SER A 94 -20.90 4.65 0.86
N ILE A 95 -20.91 4.20 2.11
CA ILE A 95 -21.95 3.32 2.67
C ILE A 95 -23.00 4.07 3.48
N GLY A 96 -22.96 5.41 3.49
CA GLY A 96 -23.88 6.23 4.28
C GLY A 96 -23.66 6.12 5.78
N PHE A 97 -22.39 5.95 6.22
CA PHE A 97 -22.05 5.91 7.63
C PHE A 97 -22.55 7.19 8.34
N PRO A 98 -23.18 7.09 9.52
CA PRO A 98 -23.74 8.26 10.21
C PRO A 98 -22.68 9.33 10.49
N ALA A 99 -22.92 10.55 10.03
CA ALA A 99 -21.95 11.65 10.06
C ALA A 99 -21.56 12.03 11.51
N GLU A 100 -22.49 11.90 12.45
CA GLU A 100 -22.28 12.12 13.88
C GLU A 100 -21.34 11.09 14.53
N LEU A 101 -21.24 9.88 13.97
CA LEU A 101 -20.37 8.82 14.47
C LEU A 101 -18.97 8.86 13.86
N LEU A 102 -18.79 9.56 12.73
CA LEU A 102 -17.56 9.57 11.96
C LEU A 102 -16.34 10.03 12.78
N PRO A 103 -16.40 11.11 13.59
CA PRO A 103 -15.28 11.51 14.44
C PRO A 103 -14.88 10.43 15.45
N ILE A 104 -15.86 9.72 16.01
CA ILE A 104 -15.63 8.63 16.98
C ILE A 104 -14.98 7.44 16.27
N GLY A 105 -15.47 7.07 15.09
CA GLY A 105 -14.88 6.01 14.26
C GLY A 105 -13.42 6.28 13.91
N LEU A 106 -13.10 7.50 13.48
CA LEU A 106 -11.71 7.90 13.20
C LEU A 106 -10.84 7.87 14.47
N ALA A 107 -11.37 8.29 15.61
CA ALA A 107 -10.63 8.28 16.87
C ALA A 107 -10.24 6.86 17.31
N LEU A 108 -11.06 5.85 17.04
CA LEU A 108 -10.75 4.45 17.34
C LEU A 108 -9.50 3.95 16.59
N ILE A 109 -9.27 4.46 15.39
CA ILE A 109 -8.15 4.03 14.53
C ILE A 109 -6.93 4.92 14.72
N PHE A 110 -7.11 6.18 15.13
CA PHE A 110 -6.05 7.19 15.17
C PHE A 110 -4.81 6.75 15.94
N ALA A 111 -4.98 6.10 17.10
CA ALA A 111 -3.86 5.65 17.93
C ALA A 111 -3.02 4.54 17.28
N VAL A 112 -3.63 3.73 16.41
CA VAL A 112 -2.98 2.58 15.74
C VAL A 112 -2.64 2.85 14.28
N ASP A 113 -3.08 3.97 13.69
CA ASP A 113 -2.85 4.28 12.28
C ASP A 113 -1.36 4.33 11.94
N ARG A 114 -0.51 4.87 12.82
CA ARG A 114 0.93 4.99 12.58
C ARG A 114 1.66 3.64 12.47
N PRO A 115 1.56 2.71 13.44
CA PRO A 115 2.16 1.39 13.26
C PRO A 115 1.58 0.64 12.05
N LEU A 116 0.28 0.77 11.80
CA LEU A 116 -0.34 0.13 10.65
C LEU A 116 0.11 0.76 9.32
N ASP A 117 0.38 2.07 9.25
CA ASP A 117 0.95 2.74 8.06
C ASP A 117 2.30 2.17 7.65
N MET A 118 3.16 1.89 8.64
CA MET A 118 4.44 1.22 8.39
C MET A 118 4.22 -0.18 7.81
N CYS A 119 3.34 -0.99 8.42
CA CYS A 119 3.03 -2.33 7.92
C CYS A 119 2.46 -2.32 6.49
N ARG A 120 1.53 -1.41 6.20
CA ARG A 120 0.92 -1.26 4.87
C ARG A 120 1.94 -0.92 3.81
N THR A 121 2.86 -0.01 4.13
CA THR A 121 3.92 0.40 3.21
C THR A 121 4.83 -0.78 2.84
N VAL A 122 5.16 -1.65 3.80
CA VAL A 122 5.94 -2.87 3.52
C VAL A 122 5.22 -3.75 2.50
N VAL A 123 3.92 -4.02 2.72
CA VAL A 123 3.12 -4.87 1.81
C VAL A 123 3.09 -4.28 0.40
N ASN A 124 2.85 -2.97 0.26
CA ASN A 124 2.82 -2.31 -1.05
C ASN A 124 4.16 -2.46 -1.79
N VAL A 125 5.28 -2.17 -1.12
CA VAL A 125 6.62 -2.27 -1.72
C VAL A 125 6.97 -3.71 -2.09
N THR A 126 6.60 -4.69 -1.26
CA THR A 126 6.77 -6.11 -1.57
C THR A 126 5.91 -6.54 -2.77
N GLY A 127 4.69 -6.03 -2.87
CA GLY A 127 3.81 -6.24 -4.03
C GLY A 127 4.44 -5.71 -5.31
N ASP A 128 4.96 -4.49 -5.29
CA ASP A 128 5.64 -3.86 -6.44
C ASP A 128 6.83 -4.70 -6.93
N ALA A 129 7.68 -5.14 -6.00
CA ALA A 129 8.81 -6.01 -6.30
C ALA A 129 8.36 -7.36 -6.89
N THR A 130 7.30 -7.96 -6.33
CA THR A 130 6.74 -9.23 -6.79
C THR A 130 6.20 -9.12 -8.22
N VAL A 131 5.42 -8.08 -8.51
CA VAL A 131 4.89 -7.82 -9.86
C VAL A 131 6.03 -7.56 -10.84
N SER A 132 7.06 -6.80 -10.42
CA SER A 132 8.23 -6.55 -11.25
C SER A 132 8.94 -7.85 -11.66
N MET A 133 9.15 -8.79 -10.73
CA MET A 133 9.71 -10.11 -11.05
C MET A 133 8.80 -10.93 -11.96
N LEU A 134 7.48 -10.92 -11.74
CA LEU A 134 6.53 -11.67 -12.56
C LEU A 134 6.54 -11.16 -14.01
N VAL A 135 6.52 -9.84 -14.19
CA VAL A 135 6.61 -9.20 -15.52
C VAL A 135 7.95 -9.51 -16.16
N ALA A 136 9.06 -9.37 -15.43
CA ALA A 136 10.40 -9.68 -15.91
C ALA A 136 10.50 -11.13 -16.40
N LYS A 137 10.01 -12.08 -15.60
CA LYS A 137 9.97 -13.50 -15.98
C LYS A 137 9.12 -13.75 -17.22
N SER A 138 7.98 -13.07 -17.34
CA SER A 138 7.09 -13.22 -18.51
C SER A 138 7.70 -12.69 -19.82
N LEU A 139 8.68 -11.79 -19.72
CA LEU A 139 9.38 -11.17 -20.84
C LEU A 139 10.79 -11.74 -21.06
N ASP A 140 11.18 -12.80 -20.34
CA ASP A 140 12.55 -13.37 -20.35
C ASP A 140 13.63 -12.33 -19.97
N LYS A 141 13.29 -11.45 -19.03
CA LYS A 141 14.12 -10.34 -18.51
C LYS A 141 14.44 -10.50 -17.01
N LEU A 142 14.36 -11.73 -16.51
CA LEU A 142 14.74 -12.07 -15.14
C LEU A 142 16.06 -12.82 -15.19
N HIS A 143 17.11 -12.21 -14.67
CA HIS A 143 18.49 -12.68 -14.74
C HIS A 143 18.95 -13.24 -13.39
N GLU A 144 20.17 -13.79 -13.34
CA GLU A 144 20.80 -14.10 -12.07
C GLU A 144 21.09 -12.80 -11.29
N PRO A 145 20.77 -12.74 -9.98
CA PRO A 145 21.09 -11.59 -9.16
C PRO A 145 22.60 -11.32 -9.11
N HIS A 146 22.95 -10.04 -9.21
CA HIS A 146 24.32 -9.54 -9.04
C HIS A 146 24.33 -8.40 -8.02
N PRO A 147 24.26 -8.71 -6.71
CA PRO A 147 24.34 -7.71 -5.66
C PRO A 147 25.64 -6.91 -5.78
N LYS A 148 25.56 -5.59 -5.81
CA LYS A 148 26.75 -4.76 -5.61
C LYS A 148 26.82 -4.43 -4.13
N GLU A 149 27.92 -4.79 -3.50
CA GLU A 149 28.13 -4.54 -2.08
C GLU A 149 28.51 -3.05 -1.88
N TRP A 150 27.54 -2.16 -2.03
CA TRP A 150 27.75 -0.69 -2.01
C TRP A 150 28.41 -0.18 -0.72
N ASP A 151 28.22 -0.92 0.38
CA ASP A 151 28.70 -0.57 1.73
C ASP A 151 30.16 -0.99 2.01
N ASP A 152 30.81 -1.72 1.09
CA ASP A 152 32.19 -2.22 1.28
C ASP A 152 33.22 -1.13 1.49
N ASN A 153 32.92 0.08 1.03
CA ASN A 153 33.79 1.24 1.15
C ASN A 153 33.36 2.22 2.24
N TYR A 154 32.29 1.94 2.99
CA TYR A 154 31.78 2.85 4.02
C TYR A 154 32.82 3.13 5.12
N GLU A 155 33.59 2.12 5.51
CA GLU A 155 34.72 2.29 6.44
C GLU A 155 35.88 3.12 5.85
N ASN A 156 36.03 3.17 4.52
CA ASN A 156 37.07 3.95 3.85
C ASN A 156 36.71 5.44 3.69
N VAL A 157 35.45 5.82 3.96
CA VAL A 157 34.94 7.20 3.81
C VAL A 157 34.40 7.79 5.12
N LYS A 158 34.49 7.06 6.23
CA LYS A 158 34.34 7.59 7.59
C LYS A 158 35.56 8.43 7.99
#